data_AF-A0A3M1J108-F1
#
_entry.id   AF-A0A3M1J108-F1
#
_cell.length_a   1.000
_cell.length_b   1.000
_cell.length_c   1.000
_cell.angle_alpha   90.00
_cell.angle_beta   90.00
_cell.angle_gamma   90.00
#
_symmetry.space_group_name_H-M   'P 1'
#
loop_
_entity.id
_entity.type
_entity.pdbx_description
1 polymer ?
#
loop_
_entity_poly.entity_id
_entity_poly.type
_entity_poly.pdbx_seq_one_letter_code
_entity_poly.pdbx_strand_id
1 'polypeptide(L)'
;METMKSKAASLHWEFMFARAMYQTPDMIEQHKLLSWVADEIDAGRIRTTLAKILDPINAATLREAHRLIESGTARGKIVLEGF
;
A
#
# COMPACT_ATOMS: atom_id res chain seq x y z
N MET A 1 6.23 -8.02 27.29
CA MET A 1 7.14 -9.12 26.90
C MET A 1 6.96 -10.36 27.76
N GLU A 2 6.88 -10.25 29.08
CA GLU A 2 6.74 -11.42 29.98
C GLU A 2 5.50 -12.29 29.67
N THR A 3 4.36 -11.65 29.41
CA THR A 3 3.13 -12.32 28.94
C THR A 3 3.20 -12.86 27.51
N MET A 4 4.13 -12.37 26.68
CA MET A 4 4.34 -12.91 25.33
C MET A 4 5.19 -14.18 25.38
N LYS A 5 6.17 -14.26 26.30
CA LYS A 5 7.04 -15.43 26.46
C LYS A 5 6.23 -16.69 26.78
N SER A 6 5.27 -16.60 27.71
CA SER A 6 4.40 -17.72 28.06
C SER A 6 3.45 -18.15 26.94
N LYS A 7 3.20 -17.26 25.97
CA LYS A 7 2.36 -17.51 24.79
C LYS A 7 3.16 -17.78 23.52
N ALA A 8 4.49 -17.85 23.61
CA ALA A 8 5.40 -17.93 22.47
C ALA A 8 5.07 -16.91 21.36
N ALA A 9 4.64 -15.70 21.75
CA ALA A 9 4.22 -14.66 20.81
C ALA A 9 5.42 -13.84 20.31
N SER A 10 5.38 -13.48 19.03
CA SER A 10 6.36 -12.61 18.37
C SER A 10 5.74 -11.25 18.06
N LEU A 11 6.59 -10.22 18.01
CA LEU A 11 6.21 -8.89 17.54
C LEU A 11 7.13 -8.50 16.38
N HIS A 12 6.51 -8.17 15.25
CA HIS A 12 7.20 -7.74 14.04
C HIS A 12 6.70 -6.34 13.68
N TRP A 13 7.64 -5.41 13.52
CA TRP A 13 7.35 -4.08 13.00
C TRP A 13 7.51 -4.14 11.49
N GLU A 14 6.39 -4.01 10.78
CA GLU A 14 6.40 -3.96 9.33
C GLU A 14 6.81 -2.56 8.86
N PHE A 15 7.74 -2.53 7.91
CA PHE A 15 8.11 -1.31 7.21
C PHE A 15 8.33 -1.64 5.73
N MET A 16 7.31 -1.40 4.92
CA MET A 16 7.29 -1.73 3.49
C MET A 16 8.54 -1.23 2.74
N PHE A 17 9.13 -0.10 3.14
CA PHE A 17 10.29 0.49 2.48
C PHE A 17 11.64 -0.09 2.93
N ALA A 18 11.71 -0.98 3.93
CA ALA A 18 12.97 -1.48 4.48
C ALA A 18 13.90 -2.04 3.40
N ARG A 19 13.40 -2.91 2.52
CA ARG A 19 14.19 -3.50 1.43
C ARG A 19 14.78 -2.45 0.49
N ALA A 20 13.97 -1.49 0.05
CA ALA A 20 14.37 -0.44 -0.89
C ALA A 20 15.31 0.59 -0.24
N MET A 21 14.99 1.01 0.98
CA MET A 21 15.77 1.99 1.73
C MET A 21 17.17 1.47 2.08
N TYR A 22 17.30 0.19 2.44
CA TYR A 22 18.57 -0.43 2.81
C TYR A 22 19.21 -1.26 1.68
N GLN A 23 18.61 -1.28 0.48
CA GLN A 23 19.10 -2.01 -0.69
C GLN A 23 19.46 -3.46 -0.36
N THR A 24 18.56 -4.16 0.33
CA THR A 24 18.83 -5.53 0.79
C THR A 24 19.02 -6.48 -0.41
N PRO A 25 19.79 -7.58 -0.27
CA PRO A 25 20.02 -8.53 -1.37
C PRO A 25 18.72 -9.10 -1.98
N ASP A 26 17.63 -9.10 -1.22
CA ASP A 26 16.31 -9.58 -1.60
C ASP A 26 15.34 -8.46 -2.05
N MET A 27 15.84 -7.29 -2.48
CA MET A 27 15.01 -6.19 -2.97
C MET A 27 14.09 -6.60 -4.16
N ILE A 28 14.49 -7.64 -4.90
CA ILE A 28 13.71 -8.27 -5.99
C ILE A 28 12.35 -8.83 -5.52
N GLU A 29 12.17 -9.11 -4.23
CA GLU A 29 10.93 -9.68 -3.72
C GLU A 29 9.72 -8.75 -3.90
N GLN A 30 9.93 -7.43 -3.94
CA GLN A 30 8.84 -6.49 -4.25
C GLN A 30 8.35 -6.64 -5.69
N HIS A 31 9.25 -6.88 -6.65
CA HIS A 31 8.88 -7.16 -8.04
C HIS A 31 8.12 -8.48 -8.17
N LYS A 32 8.59 -9.54 -7.49
CA LYS A 32 7.91 -10.85 -7.50
C LYS A 32 6.50 -10.76 -6.92
N LEU A 33 6.34 -10.05 -5.80
CA LEU A 33 5.04 -9.81 -5.18
C LEU A 33 4.10 -9.07 -6.12
N LEU A 34 4.55 -7.97 -6.73
CA LEU A 34 3.72 -7.18 -7.63
C LEU A 34 3.35 -7.93 -8.91
N SER A 35 4.25 -8.76 -9.43
CA SER A 35 3.98 -9.62 -10.60
C SER A 35 2.92 -10.66 -10.28
N TRP A 36 3.05 -11.32 -9.12
CA TRP A 36 2.02 -12.26 -8.65
C TRP A 36 0.66 -11.57 -8.46
N VAL A 37 0.62 -10.37 -7.85
CA VAL A 37 -0.63 -9.61 -7.70
C VAL A 37 -1.27 -9.28 -9.06
N ALA A 38 -0.47 -8.96 -10.08
CA ALA A 38 -0.98 -8.73 -11.43
C ALA A 38 -1.65 -9.98 -12.02
N ASP A 39 -1.00 -11.14 -11.93
CA ASP A 39 -1.56 -12.42 -12.39
C ASP A 39 -2.89 -12.76 -11.67
N GLU A 40 -2.97 -12.47 -10.38
CA GLU A 40 -4.18 -12.67 -9.57
C GLU A 40 -5.32 -11.70 -9.94
N ILE A 41 -4.99 -10.49 -10.40
CA ILE A 41 -5.95 -9.52 -10.93
C ILE A 41 -6.50 -10.01 -12.27
N ASP A 42 -5.62 -10.43 -13.17
CA ASP A 42 -6.00 -10.94 -14.50
C ASP A 42 -6.83 -12.22 -14.39
N ALA A 43 -6.53 -13.07 -13.39
CA ALA A 43 -7.32 -14.24 -13.08
C ALA A 43 -8.65 -13.94 -12.34
N GLY A 44 -8.93 -12.67 -12.04
CA GLY A 44 -10.16 -12.22 -11.36
C GLY A 44 -10.26 -12.58 -9.88
N ARG A 45 -9.18 -13.06 -9.25
CA ARG A 45 -9.13 -13.40 -7.82
C ARG A 45 -8.93 -12.17 -6.95
N ILE A 46 -8.20 -11.17 -7.45
CA ILE A 46 -8.05 -9.85 -6.83
C ILE A 46 -8.77 -8.82 -7.71
N ARG A 47 -9.47 -7.88 -7.06
CA ARG A 47 -10.11 -6.75 -7.74
C ARG A 47 -9.55 -5.42 -7.22
N THR A 48 -9.63 -4.40 -8.06
CA THR A 48 -9.23 -3.04 -7.68
C THR A 48 -9.96 -2.57 -6.42
N THR A 49 -9.27 -1.77 -5.62
CA THR A 49 -9.82 -1.06 -4.46
C THR A 49 -10.06 0.42 -4.74
N LEU A 50 -9.98 0.84 -6.02
CA LEU A 50 -10.31 2.19 -6.45
C LEU A 50 -11.72 2.57 -5.97
N ALA A 51 -11.79 3.70 -5.29
CA ALA A 51 -13.05 4.22 -4.74
C ALA A 51 -13.34 5.66 -5.20
N LYS A 52 -12.31 6.45 -5.47
CA LYS A 52 -12.45 7.84 -5.93
C LYS A 52 -11.35 8.21 -6.90
N ILE A 53 -11.73 8.86 -8.00
CA ILE A 53 -10.82 9.49 -8.96
C ILE A 53 -10.89 11.01 -8.75
N LEU A 54 -9.73 11.67 -8.76
CA LEU A 54 -9.58 13.12 -8.82
C LEU A 54 -8.82 13.49 -10.09
N ASP A 55 -9.29 14.50 -10.81
CA ASP A 55 -8.71 14.92 -12.09
C ASP A 55 -8.73 16.47 -12.18
N PRO A 56 -7.70 17.12 -12.76
CA PRO A 56 -6.44 16.55 -13.24
C PRO A 56 -5.40 16.42 -12.13
N ILE A 57 -4.27 15.76 -12.39
CA ILE A 57 -3.08 15.77 -11.54
C ILE A 57 -2.54 17.21 -11.46
N ASN A 58 -2.85 17.89 -10.35
CA ASN A 58 -2.32 19.21 -10.06
C ASN A 58 -2.23 19.44 -8.53
N ALA A 59 -1.70 20.59 -8.13
CA ALA A 59 -1.53 20.90 -6.72
C ALA A 59 -2.85 21.05 -5.94
N ALA A 60 -3.96 21.38 -6.60
CA ALA A 60 -5.26 21.50 -5.95
C ALA A 60 -5.87 20.11 -5.67
N THR A 61 -5.88 19.22 -6.65
CA THR A 61 -6.39 17.85 -6.49
C THR A 61 -5.53 17.03 -5.53
N LEU A 62 -4.20 17.25 -5.53
CA LEU A 62 -3.31 16.59 -4.58
C LEU A 62 -3.60 17.02 -3.13
N ARG A 63 -3.81 18.31 -2.87
CA ARG A 63 -4.19 18.79 -1.53
C ARG A 63 -5.53 18.23 -1.06
N GLU A 64 -6.50 18.10 -1.96
CA GLU A 64 -7.78 17.47 -1.64
C GLU A 64 -7.63 15.97 -1.32
N ALA A 65 -6.79 15.24 -2.07
CA ALA A 65 -6.48 13.84 -1.76
C ALA A 65 -5.85 13.69 -0.36
N HIS A 66 -4.88 14.55 -0.03
CA HIS A 66 -4.27 14.60 1.30
C HIS A 66 -5.31 14.82 2.39
N ARG A 67 -6.16 15.86 2.25
CA ARG A 67 -7.23 16.15 3.20
C ARG A 67 -8.16 14.96 3.42
N LEU A 68 -8.51 14.23 2.36
CA LEU A 68 -9.37 13.05 2.45
C LEU A 68 -8.68 11.89 3.17
N ILE A 69 -7.40 11.64 2.90
CA ILE A 69 -6.62 10.59 3.57
C ILE A 69 -6.43 10.91 5.06
N GLU A 70 -6.04 12.14 5.37
CA GLU A 70 -5.80 12.63 6.73
C GLU A 70 -7.06 12.59 7.60
N SER A 71 -8.25 12.66 6.99
CA SER A 71 -9.52 12.49 7.72
C SER A 71 -9.72 11.10 8.33
N GLY A 72 -8.99 10.08 7.84
CA GLY A 72 -9.14 8.68 8.28
C GLY A 72 -10.46 8.01 7.87
N THR A 73 -11.32 8.69 7.11
CA THR A 73 -12.64 8.18 6.70
C THR A 73 -12.66 7.54 5.30
N ALA A 74 -11.53 7.62 4.57
CA ALA A 74 -11.44 7.08 3.23
C ALA A 74 -11.56 5.55 3.22
N ARG A 75 -12.49 5.03 2.40
CA ARG A 75 -12.63 3.60 2.12
C ARG A 75 -12.09 3.30 0.74
N GLY A 76 -11.17 2.34 0.62
CA GLY A 76 -10.52 2.00 -0.65
C GLY A 76 -9.36 2.95 -0.97
N LYS A 77 -9.13 3.21 -2.27
CA LYS A 77 -8.03 4.04 -2.76
C LYS A 77 -8.54 5.26 -3.54
N ILE A 78 -7.89 6.38 -3.30
CA ILE A 78 -8.05 7.63 -4.05
C ILE A 78 -6.94 7.65 -5.11
N VAL A 79 -7.31 7.84 -6.37
CA VAL A 79 -6.38 7.94 -7.51
C VAL A 79 -6.50 9.33 -8.13
N LEU A 80 -5.36 9.87 -8.58
CA LEU A 80 -5.34 11.06 -9.43
C LEU A 80 -4.96 10.65 -10.85
N GLU A 81 -5.63 11.22 -11.85
CA GLU A 81 -5.34 11.02 -13.27
C GLU A 81 -5.46 12.33 -14.05
N GLY A 82 -5.06 12.31 -15.33
CA GLY A 82 -4.99 13.48 -16.21
C GLY A 82 -3.80 14.40 -15.91
N PHE A 83 -3.12 14.92 -16.93
CA PHE A 83 -2.00 15.87 -16.80
C PHE A 83 -2.32 17.19 -17.50
#